data_AF-A0A922YWN6-F1
#
_entry.id   AF-A0A922YWN6-F1
#
_cell.length_a   1.000
_cell.length_b   1.000
_cell.length_c   1.000
_cell.angle_alpha   90.00
_cell.angle_beta   90.00
_cell.angle_gamma   90.00
#
_symmetry.space_group_name_H-M   'P 1'
#
loop_
_entity.id
_entity.type
_entity.pdbx_description
1 polymer ?
#
loop_
_entity_poly.entity_id
_entity_poly.type
_entity_poly.pdbx_seq_one_letter_code
_entity_poly.pdbx_strand_id
1 'polypeptide(L)' 'YGAISRSFQMPADIDNSAAKARYENGVLQLTLPKKSASVAQRLIIE' A
#
# COMPACT_ATOMS: atom_id res chain seq x y z
N TYR A 1 -13.76 -18.07 20.69
CA TYR A 1 -13.22 -17.38 19.49
C TYR A 1 -11.86 -16.81 19.85
N GLY A 2 -10.87 -16.96 18.96
CA GLY A 2 -9.47 -16.55 19.19
C GLY A 2 -9.06 -15.37 18.31
N ALA A 3 -7.83 -14.88 18.50
CA ALA A 3 -7.24 -13.84 17.66
C ALA A 3 -6.55 -14.46 16.44
N ILE A 4 -6.64 -13.80 15.28
CA ILE A 4 -5.94 -14.17 14.05
C ILE A 4 -5.18 -12.98 13.50
N SER A 5 -3.96 -13.21 13.01
CA SER A 5 -3.15 -12.22 12.32
C SER A 5 -2.51 -12.85 11.09
N ARG A 6 -2.32 -12.05 10.04
CA ARG A 6 -1.62 -12.44 8.80
C ARG A 6 -0.71 -11.31 8.35
N SER A 7 0.49 -11.68 7.94
CA SER A 7 1.45 -10.78 7.30
C SER A 7 1.68 -11.21 5.86
N PHE A 8 1.85 -10.24 4.97
CA PHE A 8 2.08 -10.47 3.55
C PHE A 8 3.35 -9.74 3.13
N GLN A 9 4.23 -10.41 2.40
CA GLN A 9 5.34 -9.76 1.73
C GLN A 9 4.83 -9.17 0.41
N MET A 10 5.13 -7.89 0.18
CA MET A 10 4.72 -7.21 -1.05
C MET A 10 5.83 -7.29 -2.08
N PRO A 11 5.51 -7.52 -3.37
CA PRO A 11 6.52 -7.58 -4.44
C PRO A 11 7.00 -6.19 -4.88
N ALA A 12 6.40 -5.11 -4.35
CA ALA A 12 6.72 -3.73 -4.67
C ALA A 12 6.41 -2.82 -3.48
N ASP A 13 7.00 -1.63 -3.49
CA ASP A 13 6.68 -0.59 -2.52
C ASP A 13 5.24 -0.09 -2.68
N ILE A 14 4.55 0.05 -1.55
CA ILE A 14 3.15 0.47 -1.48
C ILE A 14 3.05 1.92 -0.98
N ASP A 15 2.17 2.70 -1.58
CA ASP A 15 1.78 4.00 -1.05
C ASP A 15 0.77 3.81 0.09
N ASN A 16 1.29 3.78 1.32
CA ASN A 16 0.46 3.62 2.51
C ASN A 16 -0.52 4.79 2.73
N SER A 17 -0.23 5.98 2.19
CA SER A 17 -1.10 7.15 2.37
C SER A 17 -2.39 7.03 1.54
N ALA A 18 -2.33 6.29 0.42
CA ALA A 18 -3.44 6.09 -0.50
C ALA A 18 -4.12 4.71 -0.36
N ALA A 19 -3.67 3.87 0.58
CA ALA A 19 -4.25 2.55 0.81
C ALA A 19 -5.69 2.65 1.32
N LYS A 20 -6.55 1.72 0.88
CA LYS A 20 -7.97 1.66 1.27
C LYS A 20 -8.37 0.24 1.67
N ALA A 21 -9.36 0.14 2.55
CA ALA A 21 -9.94 -1.12 2.98
C ALA A 21 -11.46 -1.07 2.93
N ARG A 22 -12.10 -2.19 2.62
CA ARG A 22 -13.55 -2.40 2.71
C ARG A 22 -13.83 -3.77 3.31
N TYR A 23 -14.76 -3.84 4.26
CA TYR A 23 -15.25 -5.10 4.79
C TYR A 23 -16.73 -5.26 4.45
N GLU A 24 -17.06 -6.31 3.71
CA GLU A 24 -18.41 -6.55 3.23
C GLU A 24 -18.67 -8.07 3.17
N ASN A 25 -19.82 -8.51 3.66
CA ASN A 25 -20.26 -9.92 3.63
C ASN A 25 -19.22 -10.93 4.17
N GLY A 26 -18.49 -10.56 5.24
CA GLY A 26 -17.49 -11.44 5.85
C GLY A 26 -16.11 -11.39 5.19
N VAL A 27 -15.90 -10.56 4.16
CA VAL A 27 -14.65 -10.48 3.41
C VAL A 27 -14.00 -9.11 3.57
N LEU A 28 -12.71 -9.10 3.91
CA LEU A 28 -11.87 -7.91 3.94
C LEU A 28 -11.16 -7.75 2.59
N GLN A 29 -11.49 -6.69 1.85
CA GLN A 29 -10.82 -6.28 0.62
C GLN A 29 -9.87 -5.12 0.92
N LEU A 30 -8.62 -5.24 0.46
CA LEU A 30 -7.59 -4.21 0.55
C LEU A 30 -7.20 -3.73 -0.84
N THR A 31 -7.16 -2.42 -1.03
CA THR A 31 -6.60 -1.77 -2.22
C THR A 31 -5.28 -1.13 -1.82
N LEU A 32 -4.17 -1.67 -2.34
CA LEU A 32 -2.81 -1.24 -2.04
C LEU A 32 -2.15 -0.66 -3.30
N PRO A 33 -2.20 0.66 -3.52
CA PRO A 33 -1.56 1.29 -4.68
C PRO A 33 -0.03 1.15 -4.58
N LYS A 34 0.61 0.82 -5.70
CA LYS A 34 2.08 0.86 -5.78
C LYS A 34 2.54 2.30 -5.65
N LYS A 35 3.69 2.53 -5.01
CA LYS A 35 4.34 3.85 -5.07
C LYS A 35 4.68 4.18 -6.52
N SER A 36 4.42 5.41 -6.93
CA SER A 36 4.89 5.91 -8.20
C SER A 36 6.43 5.95 -8.19
N ALA A 37 7.05 5.58 -9.31
CA ALA A 37 8.49 5.81 -9.48
C ALA A 37 8.75 7.31 -9.34
N SER A 38 9.72 7.69 -8.52
CA SER A 38 10.13 9.09 -8.46
C SER A 38 10.68 9.48 -9.84
N VAL A 39 10.03 10.45 -10.47
CA VAL A 39 10.62 11.13 -11.62
C VAL A 39 11.87 11.81 -11.08
N ALA A 40 13.04 11.48 -11.63
CA ALA A 40 14.30 12.06 -11.20
C ALA A 40 14.19 13.59 -11.18
N GLN A 41 14.25 14.17 -9.99
CA GLN A 41 14.14 15.60 -9.83
C GLN A 41 15.50 16.21 -10.17
N ARG A 42 15.58 16.94 -11.29
CA ARG A 42 16.80 17.67 -11.67
C ARG A 42 16.95 18.87 -10.73
N LEU A 43 17.96 18.85 -9.87
CA LEU A 43 18.35 20.03 -9.11
C LEU A 43 19.11 21.00 -10.02
N ILE A 44 18.73 22.28 -9.96
CA ILE A 44 19.50 23.37 -10.55
C ILE A 44 20.46 23.85 -9.46
N ILE A 45 21.75 23.97 -9.78
CA ILE A 45 22.76 24.58 -8.90
C ILE A 45 22.77 26.08 -9.19
N GLU A 46 22.69 26.92 -8.16
CA GLU A 46 22.89 28.38 -8.24
C GLU A 46 24.37 28.77 -8.03
#